data_AF-A0AAJ2GZ43-F1
#
_entry.id   AF-A0AAJ2GZ43-F1
#
_cell.length_a   1.000
_cell.length_b   1.000
_cell.length_c   1.000
_cell.angle_alpha   90.00
_cell.angle_beta   90.00
_cell.angle_gamma   90.00
#
_symmetry.space_group_name_H-M   'P 1'
#
loop_
_entity.id
_entity.type
_entity.pdbx_description
1 polymer ?
#
loop_
_entity_poly.entity_id
_entity_poly.type
_entity_poly.pdbx_seq_one_letter_code
_entity_poly.pdbx_strand_id
1 'polypeptide(L)'
;LYMIKGGGAALTREKIVASVARQFICIVDESKWVGQLGRDFPIPVEVIPMARSSVARKIASLGGDPVYREGVITDNGNVILDVFNLNVVNPIEMEAMLNNIAGVVTNGIFAMQGAQVALIAGDNGVRV
;
A
#
# COMPACT_ATOMS: atom_id res chain seq x y z
N LEU A 1 5.84 1.12 12.88
CA LEU A 1 5.84 2.17 11.84
C LEU A 1 4.90 1.74 10.71
N TYR A 2 4.12 2.66 10.15
CA TYR A 2 3.20 2.37 9.05
C TYR A 2 3.80 2.79 7.72
N MET A 3 3.46 2.08 6.65
CA MET A 3 4.06 2.29 5.33
C MET A 3 3.00 2.21 4.23
N ILE A 4 3.29 2.85 3.10
CA ILE A 4 2.69 2.50 1.82
C ILE A 4 3.75 1.75 0.99
N LYS A 5 3.37 0.61 0.42
CA LYS A 5 4.17 -0.24 -0.48
C LYS A 5 3.37 -0.59 -1.72
N GLY A 6 4.00 -1.27 -2.69
CA GLY A 6 3.34 -1.71 -3.92
C GLY A 6 3.60 -0.86 -5.16
N GLY A 7 4.46 0.17 -5.07
CA GLY A 7 4.93 0.90 -6.26
C GLY A 7 5.48 -0.03 -7.32
N GLY A 8 6.25 -1.05 -6.92
CA GLY A 8 6.78 -2.10 -7.79
C GLY A 8 5.84 -3.28 -8.07
N ALA A 9 4.53 -3.17 -7.79
CA ALA A 9 3.52 -4.19 -8.07
C ALA A 9 3.68 -5.56 -7.36
N ALA A 10 4.51 -5.65 -6.32
CA ALA A 10 4.77 -6.89 -5.56
C ALA A 10 4.06 -6.97 -4.19
N LEU A 11 3.16 -6.03 -3.89
CA LEU A 11 2.60 -5.82 -2.54
C LEU A 11 1.99 -7.06 -1.89
N THR A 12 1.31 -7.93 -2.65
CA THR A 12 0.68 -9.14 -2.09
C THR A 12 1.72 -10.09 -1.53
N ARG A 13 2.76 -10.41 -2.31
CA ARG A 13 3.84 -11.31 -1.87
C ARG A 13 4.66 -10.68 -0.76
N GLU A 14 4.95 -9.38 -0.85
CA GLU A 14 5.62 -8.64 0.22
C GLU A 14 4.84 -8.71 1.54
N LYS A 15 3.52 -8.55 1.51
CA LYS A 15 2.66 -8.60 2.71
C LYS A 15 2.59 -10.01 3.30
N ILE A 16 2.57 -11.05 2.46
CA ILE A 16 2.67 -12.46 2.92
C ILE A 16 4.01 -12.72 3.61
N VAL A 17 5.13 -12.28 3.04
CA VAL A 17 6.45 -12.46 3.66
C VAL A 17 6.54 -11.69 4.99
N ALA A 18 6.01 -10.47 5.03
CA ALA A 18 6.00 -9.65 6.25
C ALA A 18 5.14 -10.25 7.38
N SER A 19 4.07 -10.99 7.07
CA SER A 19 3.20 -11.60 8.08
C SER A 19 3.82 -12.82 8.77
N VAL A 20 4.76 -13.51 8.11
CA VAL A 20 5.49 -14.66 8.67
C VAL A 20 6.84 -14.29 9.26
N ALA A 21 7.33 -13.08 9.01
CA ALA A 21 8.60 -12.61 9.53
C ALA A 21 8.51 -12.32 11.03
N ARG A 22 9.49 -12.81 11.81
CA ARG A 22 9.64 -12.47 13.23
C ARG A 22 9.89 -10.96 13.42
N GLN A 23 10.57 -10.35 12.47
CA GLN A 23 10.91 -8.93 12.49
C GLN A 23 10.91 -8.39 11.06
N PHE A 24 10.15 -7.32 10.86
CA PHE A 24 10.12 -6.54 9.63
C PHE A 24 10.93 -5.26 9.82
N ILE A 25 12.08 -5.22 9.13
CA ILE A 25 12.96 -4.06 9.03
C ILE A 25 12.67 -3.37 7.69
N CYS A 26 12.23 -2.11 7.76
CA CYS A 26 12.08 -1.26 6.58
C CYS A 26 13.40 -0.52 6.32
N ILE A 27 13.83 -0.45 5.06
CA ILE A 27 15.04 0.27 4.66
C ILE A 27 14.64 1.25 3.56
N VAL A 28 14.88 2.54 3.79
CA VAL A 28 14.48 3.62 2.89
C VAL A 28 15.47 4.77 2.93
N ASP A 29 15.45 5.61 1.90
CA ASP A 29 16.07 6.93 1.94
C ASP A 29 15.15 7.96 2.63
N GLU A 30 15.72 9.09 3.05
CA GLU A 30 15.01 10.13 3.79
C GLU A 30 13.77 10.69 3.05
N SER A 31 13.74 10.66 1.71
CA SER A 31 12.59 11.13 0.93
C SER A 31 11.31 10.32 1.16
N LYS A 32 11.42 9.10 1.72
CA LYS A 32 10.26 8.23 2.00
C LYS A 32 9.63 8.49 3.36
N TRP A 33 10.26 9.29 4.22
CA TRP A 33 9.73 9.64 5.52
C TRP A 33 8.75 10.80 5.40
N VAL A 34 7.46 10.55 5.68
CA VAL A 34 6.39 11.53 5.54
C VAL A 34 5.61 11.70 6.83
N GLY A 35 5.06 12.90 7.05
CA GLY A 35 4.20 13.18 8.21
C GLY A 35 2.82 12.52 8.11
N GLN A 36 2.36 12.19 6.90
CA GLN A 36 1.07 11.56 6.65
C GLN A 36 1.13 10.65 5.42
N LEU A 37 0.63 9.41 5.55
CA LEU A 37 0.53 8.47 4.44
C LEU A 37 -0.56 8.90 3.43
N GLY A 38 -0.34 8.60 2.15
CA GLY A 38 -1.32 8.81 1.07
C GLY A 38 -1.36 10.23 0.50
N ARG A 39 -0.52 11.14 1.01
CA ARG A 39 -0.45 12.53 0.52
C ARG A 39 0.36 12.64 -0.77
N ASP A 40 1.62 12.21 -0.73
CA ASP A 40 2.58 12.43 -1.84
C ASP A 40 2.74 11.19 -2.74
N PHE A 41 2.21 10.04 -2.30
CA PHE A 41 2.31 8.77 -3.02
C PHE A 41 0.94 8.06 -3.03
N PRO A 42 0.45 7.60 -4.20
CA PRO A 42 -0.83 6.91 -4.27
C PRO A 42 -0.77 5.56 -3.57
N ILE A 43 -1.91 5.04 -3.13
CA ILE A 43 -1.99 3.74 -2.47
C ILE A 43 -2.29 2.69 -3.54
N PRO A 44 -1.37 1.75 -3.81
CA PRO A 44 -1.63 0.67 -4.75
C PRO A 44 -2.61 -0.33 -4.14
N VAL A 45 -3.62 -0.73 -4.89
CA VAL A 45 -4.57 -1.78 -4.51
C VAL A 45 -4.58 -2.84 -5.61
N GLU A 46 -4.17 -4.06 -5.27
CA GLU A 46 -4.24 -5.21 -6.16
C GLU A 46 -5.67 -5.77 -6.17
N VAL A 47 -6.23 -5.94 -7.37
CA VAL A 47 -7.65 -6.22 -7.57
C VAL A 47 -7.81 -7.33 -8.61
N ILE A 48 -8.75 -8.25 -8.35
CA ILE A 48 -9.14 -9.27 -9.32
C ILE A 48 -9.64 -8.57 -10.60
N PRO A 49 -9.17 -8.93 -11.82
CA PRO A 49 -9.45 -8.17 -13.04
C PRO A 49 -10.94 -7.92 -13.31
N MET A 50 -11.79 -8.92 -13.10
CA MET A 50 -13.25 -8.78 -13.29
C MET A 50 -13.91 -7.80 -12.31
N ALA A 51 -13.28 -7.55 -11.16
CA ALA A 51 -13.80 -6.69 -10.10
C ALA A 51 -13.32 -5.24 -10.21
N ARG A 52 -12.39 -4.92 -11.13
CA ARG A 52 -11.73 -3.60 -11.26
C ARG A 52 -12.70 -2.43 -11.11
N SER A 53 -13.77 -2.40 -11.91
CA SER A 53 -14.72 -1.29 -11.92
C SER A 53 -15.60 -1.24 -10.64
N SER A 54 -15.89 -2.38 -10.02
CA SER A 54 -16.64 -2.44 -8.77
C SER A 54 -15.82 -1.88 -7.61
N VAL A 55 -14.56 -2.34 -7.50
CA VAL A 55 -13.62 -1.88 -6.48
C VAL A 55 -13.31 -0.39 -6.66
N ALA A 56 -13.08 0.07 -7.89
CA ALA A 56 -12.87 1.50 -8.17
C ALA A 56 -14.02 2.36 -7.66
N ARG A 57 -15.29 2.00 -7.93
CA ARG A 57 -16.44 2.76 -7.42
C ARG A 57 -16.51 2.77 -5.90
N LYS A 58 -16.18 1.64 -5.24
CA LYS A 58 -16.17 1.57 -3.78
C LYS A 58 -15.08 2.48 -3.20
N ILE A 59 -13.88 2.47 -3.77
CA ILE A 59 -12.78 3.36 -3.38
C ILE A 59 -13.15 4.84 -3.62
N ALA A 60 -13.79 5.16 -4.75
CA ALA A 60 -14.30 6.50 -5.02
C ALA A 60 -15.30 6.97 -3.95
N SER A 61 -16.19 6.07 -3.49
CA SER A 61 -17.12 6.40 -2.39
C SER A 61 -16.44 6.62 -1.03
N LEU A 62 -15.19 6.16 -0.86
CA LEU A 62 -14.37 6.43 0.32
C LEU A 62 -13.56 7.73 0.18
N GLY A 63 -13.74 8.47 -0.93
CA GLY A 63 -13.08 9.75 -1.20
C GLY A 63 -11.71 9.64 -1.87
N GLY A 64 -11.31 8.46 -2.35
CA GLY A 64 -10.08 8.29 -3.14
C GLY A 64 -10.33 8.34 -4.64
N ASP A 65 -9.30 8.67 -5.41
CA ASP A 65 -9.34 8.72 -6.88
C ASP A 65 -8.56 7.52 -7.46
N PRO A 66 -9.24 6.40 -7.78
CA PRO A 66 -8.57 5.20 -8.28
C PRO A 66 -8.22 5.34 -9.77
N VAL A 67 -6.95 5.14 -10.09
CA VAL A 67 -6.43 5.11 -11.45
C VAL A 67 -5.95 3.70 -11.77
N TYR A 68 -6.41 3.13 -12.89
CA TYR A 68 -5.92 1.84 -13.35
C TYR A 68 -4.47 1.97 -13.83
N ARG A 69 -3.59 1.12 -13.29
CA ARG A 69 -2.20 1.04 -13.75
C ARG A 69 -2.11 0.24 -15.05
N GLU A 70 -2.20 0.93 -16.17
CA GLU A 70 -2.22 0.31 -17.50
C GLU A 70 -0.94 -0.50 -17.79
N GLY A 71 -1.11 -1.63 -18.48
CA GLY A 71 -0.01 -2.50 -18.90
C GLY A 71 0.67 -3.28 -17.78
N VAL A 72 0.24 -3.13 -16.52
CA VAL A 72 0.83 -3.84 -15.38
C VAL A 72 -0.08 -4.98 -14.92
N ILE A 73 0.49 -6.19 -14.88
CA ILE A 73 -0.11 -7.38 -14.29
C ILE A 73 0.82 -7.85 -13.16
N THR A 74 0.26 -8.12 -11.99
CA THR A 74 1.05 -8.63 -10.85
C THR A 74 1.47 -10.07 -11.09
N ASP A 75 2.43 -10.55 -10.29
CA ASP A 75 2.82 -11.97 -10.29
C ASP A 75 1.65 -12.94 -10.02
N ASN A 76 0.54 -12.44 -9.48
CA ASN A 76 -0.66 -13.24 -9.17
C ASN A 76 -1.73 -13.12 -10.27
N GLY A 77 -1.44 -12.47 -11.39
CA GLY A 77 -2.37 -12.31 -12.51
C GLY A 77 -3.42 -11.22 -12.30
N ASN A 78 -3.23 -10.33 -11.33
CA ASN A 78 -4.19 -9.27 -10.99
C ASN A 78 -3.79 -7.92 -11.57
N VAL A 79 -4.73 -6.97 -11.51
CA VAL A 79 -4.49 -5.57 -11.89
C VAL A 79 -4.28 -4.70 -10.65
N ILE A 80 -3.72 -3.50 -10.84
CA ILE A 80 -3.56 -2.51 -9.77
C ILE A 80 -4.40 -1.27 -10.04
N LEU A 81 -5.06 -0.78 -8.99
CA LEU A 81 -5.59 0.57 -8.90
C LEU A 81 -4.66 1.40 -8.00
N ASP A 82 -4.06 2.45 -8.55
CA ASP A 82 -3.33 3.46 -7.79
C ASP A 82 -4.31 4.51 -7.30
N VAL A 83 -4.49 4.60 -5.99
CA VAL A 83 -5.51 5.47 -5.38
C VAL A 83 -4.87 6.76 -4.88
N PHE A 84 -5.25 7.87 -5.50
CA PHE A 84 -4.85 9.22 -5.09
C PHE A 84 -5.87 9.80 -4.10
N ASN A 85 -5.50 10.85 -3.37
CA ASN A 85 -6.38 11.65 -2.52
C ASN A 85 -7.17 10.87 -1.44
N LEU A 86 -6.79 9.62 -1.16
CA LEU A 86 -7.42 8.83 -0.11
C LEU A 86 -6.93 9.29 1.27
N ASN A 87 -7.86 9.62 2.15
CA ASN A 87 -7.52 10.06 3.50
C ASN A 87 -7.05 8.89 4.38
N VAL A 88 -5.75 8.81 4.67
CA VAL A 88 -5.14 7.75 5.50
C VAL A 88 -4.75 8.27 6.90
N VAL A 89 -5.55 9.14 7.52
CA VAL A 89 -5.32 9.59 8.91
C VAL A 89 -5.25 8.41 9.89
N ASN A 90 -6.06 7.37 9.69
CA ASN A 90 -6.00 6.13 10.45
C ASN A 90 -5.62 4.95 9.52
N PRO A 91 -4.32 4.65 9.36
CA PRO A 91 -3.87 3.61 8.43
C PRO A 91 -4.41 2.21 8.73
N ILE A 92 -4.58 1.84 10.01
CA ILE A 92 -5.10 0.52 10.40
C ILE A 92 -6.56 0.38 9.95
N GLU A 93 -7.38 1.40 10.22
CA GLU A 93 -8.79 1.41 9.83
C GLU A 93 -8.96 1.45 8.32
N MET A 94 -8.18 2.27 7.61
CA MET A 94 -8.21 2.32 6.15
C MET A 94 -7.77 0.98 5.54
N GLU A 95 -6.72 0.35 6.06
CA GLU A 95 -6.32 -1.00 5.63
C GLU A 95 -7.44 -2.02 5.84
N ALA A 96 -8.12 -1.97 7.00
CA ALA A 96 -9.26 -2.85 7.29
C ALA A 96 -10.43 -2.64 6.33
N MET A 97 -10.77 -1.37 6.04
CA MET A 97 -11.86 -1.03 5.13
C MET A 97 -11.57 -1.55 3.72
N LEU A 98 -10.36 -1.33 3.20
CA LEU A 98 -9.97 -1.80 1.86
C LEU A 98 -9.95 -3.33 1.78
N ASN A 99 -9.46 -4.02 2.83
CA ASN A 99 -9.47 -5.49 2.90
C ASN A 99 -10.88 -6.08 2.83
N ASN A 100 -11.91 -5.35 3.26
CA ASN A 100 -13.30 -5.81 3.25
C ASN A 100 -14.04 -5.51 1.92
N ILE A 101 -13.38 -4.95 0.92
CA ILE A 101 -13.98 -4.73 -0.40
C ILE A 101 -13.85 -6.01 -1.24
N ALA A 102 -14.98 -6.63 -1.60
CA ALA A 102 -14.98 -7.81 -2.47
C ALA A 102 -14.27 -7.53 -3.81
N GLY A 103 -13.29 -8.38 -4.14
CA GLY A 103 -12.43 -8.25 -5.31
C GLY A 103 -11.07 -7.60 -5.06
N VAL A 104 -10.87 -6.96 -3.90
CA VAL A 104 -9.53 -6.59 -3.44
C VAL A 104 -8.78 -7.85 -3.03
N VAL A 105 -7.55 -7.99 -3.54
CA VAL A 105 -6.63 -9.06 -3.18
C VAL A 105 -5.71 -8.59 -2.06
N THR A 106 -5.11 -7.41 -2.20
CA THR A 106 -4.28 -6.77 -1.18
C THR A 106 -4.24 -5.27 -1.44
N ASN A 107 -4.15 -4.46 -0.39
CA ASN A 107 -3.85 -3.03 -0.50
C ASN A 107 -2.43 -2.72 0.01
N GLY A 108 -1.86 -1.62 -0.48
CA GLY A 108 -0.48 -1.22 -0.22
C GLY A 108 -0.23 -0.60 1.15
N ILE A 109 -1.24 -0.44 2.01
CA ILE A 109 -1.04 0.04 3.38
C ILE A 109 -0.53 -1.12 4.24
N PHE A 110 0.61 -0.95 4.90
CA PHE A 110 1.17 -1.92 5.85
C PHE A 110 1.09 -1.28 7.24
N ALA A 111 -0.09 -1.39 7.86
CA ALA A 111 -0.37 -0.79 9.16
C ALA A 111 -0.70 -1.83 10.23
N MET A 112 -1.55 -2.80 9.90
CA MET A 112 -1.84 -3.95 10.77
C MET A 112 -0.58 -4.76 11.07
N GLN A 113 0.25 -4.97 10.05
CA GLN A 113 1.59 -5.56 10.17
C GLN A 113 2.64 -4.54 9.68
N GLY A 114 2.82 -3.48 10.46
CA GLY A 114 3.82 -2.46 10.20
C GLY A 114 5.26 -2.93 10.49
N ALA A 115 6.25 -2.11 10.11
CA ALA A 115 7.64 -2.37 10.41
C ALA A 115 7.95 -2.09 11.89
N GLN A 116 8.77 -2.95 12.50
CA GLN A 116 9.25 -2.77 13.87
C GLN A 116 10.49 -1.88 13.92
N VAL A 117 11.30 -1.85 12.86
CA VAL A 117 12.51 -1.02 12.72
C VAL A 117 12.50 -0.33 11.37
N ALA A 118 12.95 0.92 11.28
CA ALA A 118 13.22 1.59 10.02
C ALA A 118 14.66 2.10 9.96
N LEU A 119 15.43 1.62 8.99
CA LEU A 119 16.74 2.15 8.68
C LEU A 119 16.57 3.22 7.61
N ILE A 120 16.76 4.48 7.99
CA ILE A 120 16.55 5.65 7.14
C ILE A 120 17.92 6.23 6.78
N ALA A 121 18.30 6.10 5.50
CA ALA A 121 19.54 6.66 4.98
C ALA A 121 19.36 8.13 4.60
N GLY A 122 20.23 8.98 5.13
CA GLY A 122 20.36 10.40 4.75
C GLY A 122 21.83 10.80 4.63
N ASP A 123 22.08 12.07 4.31
CA ASP A 123 23.43 12.58 4.04
C ASP A 123 24.39 12.46 5.23
N ASN A 124 23.85 12.40 6.45
CA ASN A 124 24.61 12.27 7.70
C ASN A 124 24.72 10.83 8.20
N GLY A 125 24.41 9.83 7.36
CA GLY A 125 24.45 8.41 7.69
C GLY A 125 23.06 7.77 7.88
N VAL A 126 23.02 6.65 8.58
CA VAL A 126 21.78 5.88 8.78
C VAL A 126 21.19 6.17 10.16
N ARG A 127 19.94 6.62 10.19
CA ARG A 127 19.10 6.70 11.40
C ARG A 127 18.30 5.39 11.54
N VAL A 128 18.19 4.90 12.77
CA VAL A 128 17.37 3.73 13.16
C VAL A 128 16.10 4.18 13.87
#